data_AF-A0AAD6JTW3-F1
#
_entry.id   AF-A0AAD6JTW3-F1
#
_cell.length_a   1.000
_cell.length_b   1.000
_cell.length_c   1.000
_cell.angle_alpha   90.00
_cell.angle_beta   90.00
_cell.angle_gamma   90.00
#
_symmetry.space_group_name_H-M   'P 1'
#
loop_
_entity.id
_entity.type
_entity.pdbx_description
1 polymer ?
#
loop_
_entity_poly.entity_id
_entity_poly.type
_entity_poly.pdbx_seq_one_letter_code
_entity_poly.pdbx_strand_id
1 'polypeptide(L)'
;MSFDAEDFFYPGWAFKAMMNDTPLKAADRRLEGSVKEEELIRAVKVAFWCIQDEVFSRPSMGEVVKMLEGSMDINTPPMPQTVLELIEEGLEQVYKAMKRDFNQYSSFTAATGHPSSQATCSYSTMSPR
;
A
#
# COMPACT_ATOMS: atom_id res chain seq x y z
N MET A 1 5.45 21.83 2.90
CA MET A 1 5.43 20.92 1.72
C MET A 1 3.98 20.64 1.43
N SER A 2 3.42 21.22 0.36
CA SER A 2 2.07 20.90 -0.10
C SER A 2 2.19 19.55 -0.81
N PHE A 3 1.66 18.49 -0.21
CA PHE A 3 1.36 17.29 -0.99
C PHE A 3 0.12 17.65 -1.81
N ASP A 4 0.25 17.73 -3.13
CA ASP A 4 -0.93 17.76 -3.99
C ASP A 4 -1.76 16.52 -3.67
N ALA A 5 -3.09 16.65 -3.68
CA ALA A 5 -4.00 15.55 -3.33
C ALA A 5 -3.67 14.26 -4.11
N GLU A 6 -3.16 14.41 -5.34
CA GLU A 6 -2.70 13.37 -6.28
C GLU A 6 -1.55 12.49 -5.76
N ASP A 7 -0.73 13.00 -4.83
CA ASP A 7 0.38 12.26 -4.24
C ASP A 7 -0.01 11.55 -2.93
N PHE A 8 -1.22 11.79 -2.42
CA PHE A 8 -1.63 11.28 -1.12
C PHE A 8 -2.09 9.82 -1.18
N PHE A 9 -2.70 9.39 -2.29
CA PHE A 9 -3.10 8.00 -2.49
C PHE A 9 -1.98 7.20 -3.16
N TYR A 10 -1.18 6.53 -2.33
CA TYR A 10 0.03 5.84 -2.76
C TYR A 10 -0.19 4.82 -3.91
N PRO A 11 -1.22 3.95 -3.92
CA PRO A 11 -1.43 3.02 -5.04
C PRO A 11 -1.61 3.72 -6.39
N GLY A 12 -2.43 4.77 -6.47
CA GLY A 12 -2.61 5.51 -7.72
C GLY A 12 -1.34 6.19 -8.19
N TRP A 13 -0.65 6.84 -7.26
CA TRP A 13 0.61 7.51 -7.53
C TRP A 13 1.75 6.55 -7.95
N ALA A 14 1.89 5.42 -7.25
CA ALA A 14 2.90 4.41 -7.55
C ALA A 14 2.68 3.75 -8.91
N PHE A 15 1.43 3.51 -9.32
CA PHE A 15 1.12 2.99 -10.65
C PHE A 15 1.55 3.98 -11.74
N LYS A 16 1.25 5.27 -11.55
CA LYS A 16 1.65 6.34 -12.47
C LYS A 16 3.18 6.50 -12.54
N ALA A 17 3.87 6.43 -11.40
CA ALA A 17 5.34 6.48 -11.35
C ALA A 17 5.98 5.31 -12.12
N MET A 18 5.41 4.11 -11.99
CA MET A 18 5.83 2.92 -12.73
C MET A 18 5.59 3.05 -14.24
N MET A 19 4.44 3.59 -14.66
CA MET A 19 4.13 3.78 -16.09
C MET A 19 4.94 4.88 -16.77
N ASN A 20 5.33 5.92 -16.02
CA ASN A 20 6.09 7.07 -16.52
C ASN A 20 7.61 6.86 -16.48
N ASP A 21 8.08 5.61 -16.35
CA ASP A 21 9.51 5.26 -16.28
C ASP A 21 10.28 6.03 -15.18
N THR A 22 9.61 6.31 -14.05
CA THR A 22 10.22 6.92 -12.87
C THR A 22 9.99 6.08 -11.60
N PRO A 23 10.22 4.75 -11.64
CA PRO A 23 9.89 3.84 -10.55
C PRO A 23 10.62 4.16 -9.25
N LEU A 24 11.85 4.69 -9.33
CA LEU A 24 12.65 5.09 -8.16
C LEU A 24 11.96 6.11 -7.26
N LYS A 25 11.03 6.91 -7.80
CA LYS A 25 10.24 7.83 -6.98
C LYS A 25 9.36 7.07 -5.99
N ALA A 26 8.86 5.89 -6.36
CA ALA A 26 8.03 5.04 -5.51
C ALA A 26 8.78 4.41 -4.33
N ALA A 27 10.11 4.43 -4.32
CA ALA A 27 10.88 3.94 -3.20
C ALA A 27 10.70 4.82 -1.95
N ASP A 28 10.72 4.18 -0.78
CA ASP A 28 10.79 4.90 0.49
C ASP A 28 12.09 5.72 0.54
N ARG A 29 11.97 7.01 0.81
CA ARG A 29 13.09 7.96 0.92
C ARG A 29 14.10 7.54 2.00
N ARG A 30 13.67 6.79 3.02
CA ARG A 30 14.52 6.28 4.10
C ARG A 30 15.50 5.19 3.65
N LEU A 31 15.31 4.65 2.45
CA LEU A 31 16.27 3.71 1.85
C LEU A 31 17.47 4.43 1.24
N GLU A 32 17.45 5.77 1.15
CA GLU A 32 18.59 6.61 0.74
C GLU A 32 19.21 6.18 -0.61
N GLY A 33 18.39 5.71 -1.55
CA GLY A 33 18.86 5.23 -2.85
C GLY A 33 19.47 3.83 -2.83
N SER A 34 19.44 3.13 -1.69
CA SER A 34 19.84 1.72 -1.53
C SER A 34 18.78 0.76 -2.11
N VAL A 35 18.28 1.07 -3.31
CA VAL A 35 17.21 0.33 -3.99
C VAL A 35 17.66 0.05 -5.40
N LYS A 36 17.65 -1.23 -5.79
CA LYS A 36 17.82 -1.60 -7.19
C LYS A 36 16.50 -1.37 -7.93
N GLU A 37 16.57 -0.62 -9.01
CA GLU A 37 15.42 -0.27 -9.83
C GLU A 37 14.64 -1.50 -10.32
N GLU A 38 15.36 -2.53 -10.77
CA GLU A 38 14.79 -3.80 -11.22
C GLU A 38 13.99 -4.54 -10.13
N GLU A 39 14.46 -4.52 -8.88
CA GLU A 39 13.78 -5.14 -7.74
C GLU A 39 12.55 -4.31 -7.34
N LEU A 40 12.66 -2.99 -7.40
CA LEU A 40 11.54 -2.08 -7.13
C LEU A 40 10.42 -2.22 -8.15
N ILE A 41 10.73 -2.20 -9.45
CA ILE A 41 9.74 -2.41 -10.52
C ILE A 41 9.04 -3.75 -10.31
N ARG A 42 9.81 -4.80 -10.01
CA ARG A 42 9.27 -6.14 -9.75
C ARG A 42 8.31 -6.14 -8.56
N ALA A 43 8.72 -5.55 -7.44
CA ALA A 43 7.89 -5.45 -6.24
C ALA A 43 6.60 -4.67 -6.50
N VAL A 44 6.67 -3.55 -7.22
CA VAL A 44 5.50 -2.73 -7.57
C VAL A 44 4.55 -3.50 -8.51
N LYS A 45 5.06 -4.18 -9.53
CA LYS A 45 4.25 -5.05 -10.40
C LYS A 45 3.54 -6.16 -9.61
N VAL A 46 4.26 -6.85 -8.72
CA VAL A 46 3.68 -7.89 -7.85
C VAL A 46 2.58 -7.30 -6.99
N ALA A 47 2.81 -6.14 -6.36
CA ALA A 47 1.82 -5.49 -5.53
C ALA A 47 0.52 -5.20 -6.31
N PHE A 48 0.62 -4.70 -7.54
CA PHE A 48 -0.55 -4.45 -8.38
C PHE A 48 -1.27 -5.71 -8.85
N TRP A 49 -0.56 -6.81 -9.11
CA TRP A 49 -1.19 -8.11 -9.35
C TRP A 49 -1.95 -8.63 -8.11
N CYS A 50 -1.42 -8.40 -6.91
CA CYS A 50 -2.05 -8.84 -5.66
C CYS A 50 -3.34 -8.09 -5.32
N ILE A 51 -3.46 -6.82 -5.72
CA ILE A 51 -4.63 -5.98 -5.40
C ILE A 51 -5.65 -5.89 -6.54
N GLN A 52 -5.56 -6.75 -7.56
CA GLN A 52 -6.56 -6.82 -8.62
C GLN A 52 -7.96 -7.09 -8.05
N ASP A 53 -8.97 -6.43 -8.59
CA ASP A 53 -10.34 -6.56 -8.10
C ASP A 53 -10.82 -8.01 -8.23
N GLU A 54 -10.59 -8.60 -9.40
CA GLU A 54 -10.90 -10.00 -9.70
C GLU A 54 -9.97 -10.96 -8.95
N VAL A 55 -10.54 -11.80 -8.09
CA VAL A 55 -9.79 -12.75 -7.26
C VAL A 55 -9.00 -13.75 -8.11
N PHE A 56 -9.56 -14.17 -9.25
CA PHE A 56 -8.92 -15.13 -10.14
C PHE A 56 -7.69 -14.56 -10.88
N SER A 57 -7.56 -13.23 -10.93
CA SER A 57 -6.40 -12.55 -11.51
C SER A 57 -5.26 -12.40 -10.50
N ARG A 58 -5.52 -12.61 -9.20
CA ARG A 58 -4.51 -12.48 -8.14
C ARG A 58 -3.60 -13.71 -8.15
N PRO A 59 -2.27 -13.54 -8.12
CA PRO A 59 -1.34 -14.65 -8.04
C PRO A 59 -1.47 -15.38 -6.70
N SER A 60 -1.24 -16.69 -6.72
CA SER A 60 -1.08 -17.47 -5.50
C SER A 60 0.18 -17.02 -4.75
N MET A 61 0.25 -17.27 -3.43
CA MET A 61 1.44 -16.91 -2.66
C MET A 61 2.73 -17.59 -3.17
N GLY A 62 2.63 -18.80 -3.72
CA GLY A 62 3.78 -19.48 -4.34
C GLY A 62 4.26 -18.77 -5.61
N GLU A 63 3.35 -18.22 -6.40
CA GLU A 63 3.69 -17.38 -7.55
C GLU A 63 4.28 -16.05 -7.11
N VAL A 64 3.70 -15.38 -6.11
CA VAL A 64 4.21 -14.13 -5.53
C VAL A 64 5.68 -14.26 -5.11
N VAL A 65 6.05 -15.36 -4.44
CA VAL A 65 7.44 -15.59 -4.03
C VAL A 65 8.35 -15.74 -5.25
N LYS A 66 7.98 -16.58 -6.23
CA LYS A 66 8.77 -16.77 -7.46
C LYS A 66 8.93 -15.47 -8.25
N MET A 67 7.87 -14.65 -8.30
CA MET A 67 7.88 -13.33 -8.89
C MET A 67 8.88 -12.43 -8.18
N LEU A 68 8.82 -12.32 -6.85
CA LEU A 68 9.73 -11.47 -6.07
C LEU A 68 11.18 -11.93 -6.16
N GLU A 69 11.44 -13.24 -6.15
CA GLU A 69 12.77 -13.84 -6.34
C GLU A 69 13.33 -13.61 -7.76
N GLY A 70 12.50 -13.19 -8.72
CA GLY A 70 12.90 -13.02 -10.11
C GLY A 70 13.01 -14.34 -10.88
N SER A 71 12.48 -15.43 -10.33
CA SER A 71 12.44 -16.76 -10.97
C SER A 71 11.27 -16.93 -11.95
N MET A 72 10.37 -15.93 -12.01
CA MET A 72 9.24 -15.89 -12.92
C MET A 72 9.11 -14.50 -13.52
N ASP A 73 8.93 -14.43 -14.84
CA ASP A 73 8.72 -13.15 -15.53
C ASP A 73 7.33 -12.57 -15.20
N ILE A 74 7.24 -11.24 -15.19
CA ILE A 74 6.06 -10.50 -14.74
C ILE A 74 5.63 -9.50 -15.81
N ASN A 75 4.52 -9.83 -16.46
CA ASN A 75 3.80 -8.89 -17.30
C ASN A 75 3.32 -7.68 -16.51
N THR A 76 3.21 -6.54 -17.17
CA THR A 76 2.66 -5.32 -16.57
C THR A 76 1.21 -5.57 -16.14
N PRO A 77 0.86 -5.37 -14.86
CA PRO A 77 -0.51 -5.52 -14.38
C PRO A 77 -1.40 -4.40 -14.91
N PRO A 78 -2.69 -4.66 -15.14
CA PRO A 78 -3.66 -3.58 -15.40
C PRO A 78 -3.87 -2.74 -14.14
N MET A 79 -4.34 -1.49 -14.31
CA MET A 79 -4.76 -0.65 -13.19
C MET A 79 -5.99 -1.29 -12.52
N PRO A 80 -5.95 -1.56 -11.20
CA PRO A 80 -7.15 -2.00 -10.48
C PRO A 80 -8.26 -0.96 -10.58
N GLN A 81 -9.50 -1.38 -10.82
CA GLN A 81 -10.66 -0.51 -10.97
C GLN A 81 -10.92 0.28 -9.69
N THR A 82 -10.85 -0.38 -8.52
CA THR A 82 -10.99 0.32 -7.23
C THR A 82 -9.94 1.43 -7.07
N VAL A 83 -8.71 1.22 -7.57
CA VAL A 83 -7.65 2.26 -7.52
C VAL A 83 -8.00 3.41 -8.46
N LEU A 84 -8.51 3.12 -9.66
CA LEU A 84 -8.92 4.13 -10.63
C LEU A 84 -10.10 4.97 -10.12
N GLU A 85 -11.14 4.34 -9.59
CA GLU A 85 -12.31 5.01 -9.00
C GLU A 85 -11.89 5.95 -7.86
N LEU A 86 -10.96 5.53 -7.00
CA LEU A 86 -10.46 6.37 -5.90
C LEU A 86 -9.65 7.57 -6.39
N ILE A 87 -9.00 7.46 -7.55
CA ILE A 87 -8.33 8.59 -8.21
C ILE A 87 -9.38 9.53 -8.83
N GLU A 88 -10.38 8.99 -9.53
CA GLU A 88 -11.35 9.77 -10.32
C GLU A 88 -12.47 10.42 -9.47
N GLU A 89 -13.01 9.72 -8.48
CA GLU A 89 -14.28 10.11 -7.83
C GLU A 89 -14.12 10.85 -6.49
N GLY A 90 -12.94 10.80 -5.85
CA GLY A 90 -12.93 11.16 -4.43
C GLY A 90 -11.61 11.36 -3.71
N LEU A 91 -10.53 11.71 -4.40
CA LEU A 91 -9.26 12.02 -3.75
C LEU A 91 -9.40 13.07 -2.63
N GLU A 92 -10.15 14.14 -2.93
CA GLU A 92 -11.05 14.89 -2.03
C GLU A 92 -11.37 14.34 -0.63
N GLN A 93 -12.18 13.28 -0.68
CA GLN A 93 -12.84 12.68 0.47
C GLN A 93 -11.93 11.63 1.11
N VAL A 94 -11.15 10.91 0.31
CA VAL A 94 -10.13 9.95 0.76
C VAL A 94 -9.04 10.68 1.56
N TYR A 95 -8.53 11.80 1.04
CA TYR A 95 -7.58 12.67 1.72
C TYR A 95 -8.15 13.15 3.06
N LYS A 96 -9.38 13.68 3.07
CA LYS A 96 -10.05 14.13 4.31
C LYS A 96 -10.29 12.99 5.31
N ALA A 97 -10.70 11.81 4.84
CA ALA A 97 -10.94 10.64 5.68
C ALA A 97 -9.64 10.12 6.32
N MET A 98 -8.60 9.87 5.53
CA MET A 98 -7.31 9.42 6.07
C MET A 98 -6.63 10.48 6.93
N LYS A 99 -6.75 11.76 6.61
CA LYS A 99 -6.22 12.84 7.46
C LYS A 99 -6.93 12.90 8.80
N ARG A 100 -8.24 12.57 8.84
CA ARG A 100 -8.98 12.44 10.09
C ARG A 100 -8.45 11.29 10.95
N ASP A 101 -8.16 10.14 10.34
CA ASP A 101 -7.67 8.97 11.06
C ASP A 101 -6.23 9.15 11.59
N PHE A 102 -5.36 9.84 10.84
CA PHE A 102 -4.01 10.20 11.29
C PHE A 102 -4.02 11.14 12.50
N ASN A 103 -4.92 12.13 12.51
CA ASN A 103 -5.10 13.04 13.64
C ASN A 103 -5.69 12.32 14.88
N GLN A 104 -6.57 11.34 14.66
CA GLN A 104 -7.14 10.54 15.75
C GLN A 104 -6.09 9.64 16.41
N TYR A 105 -5.15 9.08 15.64
CA TYR A 105 -4.00 8.35 16.19
C TYR A 105 -3.02 9.30 16.91
N SER A 106 -2.81 10.52 16.43
CA SER A 106 -1.90 11.48 17.10
C SER A 106 -2.45 12.09 18.40
N SER A 107 -3.72 11.82 18.74
CA SER A 107 -4.40 12.37 19.92
C SER A 107 -4.05 11.67 21.25
N PHE A 108 -3.17 10.66 21.27
CA PHE A 108 -2.79 10.00 22.54
C PHE A 108 -1.66 10.69 23.33
N THR A 109 -1.19 11.86 22.92
CA THR A 109 -0.18 12.61 23.70
C THR A 109 -0.72 13.96 24.21
N ALA A 110 -1.24 13.92 25.45
CA ALA A 110 -1.15 14.95 26.50
C ALA A 110 -2.42 14.96 27.38
N ALA A 111 -2.56 13.96 28.25
CA ALA A 111 -3.31 14.12 29.49
C ALA A 111 -2.66 13.25 30.58
N THR A 112 -2.05 13.92 31.55
CA THR A 112 -1.66 13.35 32.83
C THR A 112 -2.90 12.83 33.56
N GLY A 113 -3.01 11.51 33.73
CA GLY A 113 -4.02 10.89 34.58
C GLY A 113 -4.31 9.44 34.21
N HIS A 114 -3.86 8.49 35.02
CA HIS A 114 -4.38 7.11 34.99
C HIS A 114 -5.91 7.14 35.21
N PRO A 115 -6.71 6.36 34.44
CA PRO A 115 -6.99 4.98 34.87
C PRO A 115 -7.14 3.94 33.74
N SER A 116 -6.69 2.71 34.05
CA SER A 116 -7.12 1.40 33.55
C SER A 116 -7.36 1.22 32.04
N SER A 117 -6.33 0.74 31.34
CA SER A 117 -6.43 0.14 30.00
C SER A 117 -7.24 -1.17 30.04
N GLN A 118 -8.38 -1.23 29.37
CA GLN A 118 -8.89 -2.50 28.84
C GLN A 118 -8.62 -2.52 27.34
N ALA A 119 -7.46 -3.06 26.97
CA ALA A 119 -7.25 -3.54 25.62
C ALA A 119 -7.84 -4.95 25.54
N THR A 120 -8.95 -5.12 24.81
CA THR A 120 -9.48 -6.45 24.49
C THR A 120 -8.65 -7.06 23.35
N CYS A 121 -7.68 -7.88 23.72
CA CYS A 121 -6.99 -8.78 22.79
C CYS A 121 -7.94 -9.95 22.49
N SER A 122 -8.45 -10.05 21.26
CA SER A 122 -9.14 -11.27 20.81
C SER A 122 -8.10 -12.38 20.65
N TYR A 123 -7.99 -13.25 21.65
CA TYR A 123 -7.25 -14.50 21.54
C TYR A 123 -8.03 -15.46 20.62
N SER A 124 -7.58 -15.62 19.38
CA SER A 124 -8.04 -16.73 18.54
C SER A 124 -7.35 -18.02 18.99
N THR A 125 -8.05 -18.86 19.74
CA THR A 125 -7.60 -20.23 20.04
C THR A 125 -7.69 -21.08 18.78
N MET A 126 -6.56 -21.53 18.24
CA MET A 126 -6.57 -22.59 17.22
C MET A 126 -6.87 -23.94 17.89
N SER A 127 -8.00 -24.56 17.55
CA SER A 127 -8.31 -25.94 17.94
C SER A 127 -7.51 -26.92 17.07
N PRO A 128 -6.76 -27.87 17.66
CA PRO A 128 -6.14 -28.94 16.88
C PRO A 128 -7.20 -30.00 16.51
N ARG A 129 -7.15 -30.44 15.25
CA ARG A 129 -7.68 -31.74 14.83
C ARG A 129 -6.53 -32.73 14.75
#